data_AF-A0A1T4Q7A2-F1
#
_entry.id   AF-A0A1T4Q7A2-F1
#
_cell.length_a   1.000
_cell.length_b   1.000
_cell.length_c   1.000
_cell.angle_alpha   90.00
_cell.angle_beta   90.00
_cell.angle_gamma   90.00
#
_symmetry.space_group_name_H-M   'P 1'
#
loop_
_entity.id
_entity.type
_entity.pdbx_description
1 polymer ?
#
loop_
_entity_poly.entity_id
_entity_poly.type
_entity_poly.pdbx_seq_one_letter_code
_entity_poly.pdbx_strand_id
1 'polypeptide(L)'
;MKRRTFLFIGCIMLAIPIFLLRFRPVLPRNIVSIQTNVESIEKKIEIRREFLNGTEMIYSAPKIETVESQVRKSSNIGESHIFLTIGEQELELVPYVNENVSLFDIEIIVKEVNQKLKVKTSYRDKVTNQVKNVTIE
;
A
#
# COMPACT_ATOMS: atom_id res chain seq x y z
N MET A 1 34.01 -39.87 26.38
CA MET A 1 34.09 -38.74 25.41
C MET A 1 32.90 -38.63 24.42
N LYS A 2 31.79 -39.37 24.58
CA LYS A 2 30.67 -39.38 23.60
C LYS A 2 29.40 -38.61 24.00
N ARG A 3 29.26 -38.16 25.26
CA ARG A 3 28.02 -37.50 25.75
C ARG A 3 27.93 -36.00 25.43
N ARG A 4 29.05 -35.31 25.19
CA ARG A 4 29.05 -33.87 24.91
C ARG A 4 28.64 -33.55 23.47
N THR A 5 28.99 -34.41 22.51
CA THR A 5 28.71 -34.19 21.07
C THR A 5 27.21 -34.22 20.74
N PHE A 6 26.44 -35.09 21.41
CA PHE A 6 24.99 -35.16 21.21
C PHE A 6 24.24 -33.91 21.71
N LEU A 7 24.75 -33.25 22.76
CA LEU A 7 24.13 -32.03 23.30
C LEU A 7 24.30 -30.84 22.34
N PHE A 8 25.47 -30.73 21.69
CA PHE A 8 25.74 -29.67 20.71
C PHE A 8 24.91 -29.83 19.43
N ILE A 9 24.70 -31.06 18.95
CA ILE A 9 23.91 -31.32 17.74
C ILE A 9 22.42 -31.00 17.98
N GLY A 10 21.88 -31.31 19.17
CA GLY A 10 20.50 -30.97 19.54
C GLY A 10 20.23 -29.47 19.61
N CYS A 11 21.17 -28.68 20.15
CA CYS A 11 21.06 -27.23 20.21
C CYS A 11 21.12 -26.57 18.82
N ILE A 12 21.94 -27.08 17.90
CA ILE A 12 22.03 -26.56 16.53
C ILE A 12 20.74 -26.88 15.74
N MET A 13 20.19 -28.09 15.91
CA MET A 13 18.92 -28.51 15.27
C MET A 13 17.70 -27.67 15.71
N LEU A 14 17.67 -27.19 16.96
CA LEU A 14 16.60 -26.32 17.47
C LEU A 14 16.79 -24.83 17.14
N ALA A 15 18.03 -24.38 16.91
CA ALA A 15 18.30 -22.99 16.56
C ALA A 15 17.87 -22.62 15.13
N ILE A 16 17.98 -23.56 14.18
CA ILE A 16 17.63 -23.36 12.77
C ILE A 16 16.14 -23.00 12.57
N PRO A 17 15.15 -23.74 13.13
CA PRO A 17 13.74 -23.38 12.97
C PRO A 17 13.37 -22.05 13.65
N ILE A 18 14.01 -21.73 14.79
CA ILE A 18 13.79 -20.46 15.50
C ILE A 18 14.35 -19.27 14.70
N PHE A 19 15.50 -19.46 14.03
CA PHE A 19 16.08 -18.46 13.13
C PHE A 19 15.18 -18.24 11.90
N LEU A 20 14.69 -19.31 11.27
CA LEU A 20 13.77 -19.24 10.12
C LEU A 20 12.42 -18.59 10.47
N LEU A 21 11.91 -18.78 11.69
CA LEU A 21 10.68 -18.12 12.18
C LEU A 21 10.80 -16.58 12.27
N ARG A 22 12.02 -16.04 12.42
CA ARG A 22 12.27 -14.59 12.46
C ARG A 22 12.41 -13.95 11.08
N PHE A 23 12.70 -14.74 10.05
CA PHE A 23 12.67 -14.30 8.66
C PHE A 23 11.34 -14.71 8.02
N ARG A 24 10.21 -14.29 8.62
CA ARG A 24 8.99 -14.21 7.82
C ARG A 24 9.24 -13.08 6.81
N PRO A 25 9.39 -13.37 5.51
CA PRO A 25 9.43 -12.28 4.54
C PRO A 25 8.15 -11.47 4.75
N VAL A 26 8.29 -10.16 4.94
CA VAL A 26 7.14 -9.27 4.85
C VAL A 26 6.68 -9.42 3.41
N LEU A 27 5.67 -10.26 3.21
CA LEU A 27 5.07 -10.47 1.91
C LEU A 27 4.74 -9.09 1.37
N PRO A 28 5.19 -8.75 0.16
CA PRO A 28 4.90 -7.46 -0.41
C PRO A 28 3.37 -7.36 -0.56
N ARG A 29 2.79 -6.39 0.14
CA ARG A 29 1.36 -6.12 0.16
C ARG A 29 1.15 -4.72 -0.35
N ASN A 30 0.10 -4.55 -1.15
CA ASN A 30 -0.37 -3.24 -1.51
C ASN A 30 -1.14 -2.69 -0.31
N ILE A 31 -0.81 -1.50 0.15
CA ILE A 31 -1.45 -0.86 1.29
C ILE A 31 -1.99 0.49 0.84
N VAL A 32 -3.23 0.79 1.22
CA VAL A 32 -3.80 2.14 1.17
C VAL A 32 -3.96 2.61 2.61
N SER A 33 -3.30 3.70 2.96
CA SER A 33 -3.47 4.39 4.23
C SER A 33 -4.07 5.76 3.96
N ILE A 34 -5.18 6.08 4.62
CA ILE A 34 -5.83 7.39 4.56
C ILE A 34 -5.82 7.94 5.98
N GLN A 35 -5.36 9.16 6.15
CA GLN A 35 -5.34 9.87 7.41
C GLN A 35 -6.08 11.19 7.26
N THR A 36 -6.90 11.52 8.26
CA THR A 36 -7.64 12.79 8.33
C THR A 36 -7.46 13.47 9.68
N ASN A 37 -7.54 14.80 9.72
CA ASN A 37 -7.46 15.60 10.96
C ASN A 37 -8.82 15.78 11.66
N VAL A 38 -9.89 15.25 11.08
CA VAL A 38 -11.25 15.27 11.63
C VAL A 38 -11.79 13.84 11.67
N GLU A 39 -12.88 13.60 12.40
CA GLU A 39 -13.48 12.26 12.54
C GLU A 39 -13.88 11.65 11.18
N SER A 40 -14.58 12.44 10.36
CA SER A 40 -14.92 12.08 8.99
C SER A 40 -15.14 13.33 8.13
N ILE A 41 -14.99 13.18 6.80
CA ILE A 41 -15.32 14.21 5.82
C ILE A 41 -16.37 13.62 4.86
N GLU A 42 -17.49 14.31 4.67
CA GLU A 42 -18.63 13.91 3.83
C GLU A 42 -18.33 14.06 2.32
N LYS A 43 -17.27 13.41 1.86
CA LYS A 43 -16.87 13.36 0.46
C LYS A 43 -16.50 11.93 0.08
N LYS A 44 -17.03 11.49 -1.06
CA LYS A 44 -16.64 10.22 -1.67
C LYS A 44 -15.15 10.23 -2.00
N ILE A 45 -14.47 9.13 -1.72
CA ILE A 45 -13.08 8.90 -2.09
C ILE A 45 -12.96 7.57 -2.82
N GLU A 46 -12.28 7.59 -3.96
CA GLU A 46 -12.06 6.40 -4.79
C GLU A 46 -10.61 6.35 -5.23
N ILE A 47 -10.03 5.16 -5.17
CA ILE A 47 -8.74 4.85 -5.78
C ILE A 47 -9.02 3.77 -6.80
N ARG A 48 -8.72 4.07 -8.06
CA ARG A 48 -8.97 3.16 -9.18
C ARG A 48 -7.70 2.95 -9.97
N ARG A 49 -7.58 1.76 -10.55
CA ARG A 49 -6.53 1.40 -11.47
C ARG A 49 -7.12 1.23 -12.85
N GLU A 50 -6.63 1.98 -13.81
CA GLU A 50 -7.08 1.92 -15.20
C GLU A 50 -6.05 1.19 -16.04
N PHE A 51 -6.52 0.16 -16.73
CA PHE A 51 -5.82 -0.57 -17.77
C PHE A 51 -6.42 -0.16 -19.11
N LEU A 52 -5.71 -0.43 -20.21
CA LEU A 52 -6.24 -0.25 -21.55
C LEU A 52 -7.59 -0.98 -21.77
N ASN A 53 -7.76 -2.13 -21.10
CA ASN A 53 -8.90 -3.02 -21.32
C ASN A 53 -9.95 -2.99 -20.19
N GLY A 54 -9.83 -2.07 -19.23
CA GLY A 54 -10.81 -1.94 -18.15
C GLY A 54 -10.29 -1.27 -16.89
N THR A 55 -11.17 -1.12 -15.92
CA THR A 55 -10.89 -0.43 -14.65
C THR A 55 -11.08 -1.39 -13.47
N GLU A 56 -10.15 -1.35 -12.53
CA GLU A 56 -10.24 -2.08 -11.26
C GLU A 56 -10.34 -1.08 -10.10
N MET A 57 -11.27 -1.33 -9.18
CA MET A 57 -11.41 -0.49 -7.98
C MET A 57 -10.46 -0.99 -6.89
N ILE A 58 -9.51 -0.15 -6.48
CA ILE A 58 -8.55 -0.44 -5.41
C ILE A 58 -9.18 -0.15 -4.05
N TYR A 59 -9.84 1.00 -3.93
CA TYR A 59 -10.49 1.46 -2.70
C TYR A 59 -11.66 2.36 -3.06
N SER A 60 -12.77 2.25 -2.34
CA SER A 60 -13.90 3.18 -2.49
C SER A 60 -14.61 3.30 -1.15
N ALA A 61 -14.88 4.53 -0.74
CA ALA A 61 -15.67 4.83 0.44
C ALA A 61 -16.57 6.05 0.19
N PRO A 62 -17.79 6.08 0.76
CA PRO A 62 -18.70 7.21 0.61
C PRO A 62 -18.23 8.46 1.37
N LYS A 63 -17.32 8.29 2.35
CA LYS A 63 -16.76 9.33 3.21
C LYS A 63 -15.27 9.10 3.42
N ILE A 64 -14.54 10.15 3.76
CA ILE A 64 -13.12 10.06 4.10
C ILE A 64 -13.00 9.89 5.61
N GLU A 65 -12.43 8.77 6.03
CA GLU A 65 -12.14 8.42 7.41
C GLU A 65 -10.68 7.95 7.49
N THR A 66 -10.12 7.94 8.71
CA THR A 66 -8.80 7.36 8.91
C THR A 66 -8.89 5.84 8.76
N VAL A 67 -8.15 5.28 7.80
CA VAL A 67 -8.19 3.84 7.50
C VAL A 67 -6.82 3.36 7.02
N GLU A 68 -6.51 2.11 7.35
CA GLU A 68 -5.44 1.35 6.71
C GLU A 68 -6.04 0.06 6.16
N SER A 69 -5.89 -0.17 4.85
CA SER A 69 -6.46 -1.32 4.17
C SER A 69 -5.43 -2.01 3.29
N GLN A 70 -5.43 -3.34 3.34
CA GLN A 70 -4.66 -4.16 2.41
C GLN A 70 -5.43 -4.29 1.10
N VAL A 71 -4.78 -3.92 0.01
CA VAL A 71 -5.32 -4.01 -1.33
C VAL A 71 -4.92 -5.35 -1.93
N ARG A 72 -5.89 -6.03 -2.55
CA ARG A 72 -5.61 -7.27 -3.27
C ARG A 72 -4.69 -6.99 -4.46
N LYS A 73 -3.86 -7.97 -4.80
CA LYS A 73 -3.10 -7.90 -6.06
C LYS A 73 -4.09 -7.85 -7.21
N SER A 74 -3.82 -6.99 -8.18
CA SER A 74 -4.66 -6.86 -9.36
C SER A 74 -4.80 -8.19 -10.08
N SER A 75 -6.03 -8.47 -10.51
CA SER A 75 -6.33 -9.61 -11.39
C SER A 75 -6.04 -9.32 -12.86
N ASN A 76 -5.94 -8.03 -13.23
CA ASN A 76 -5.62 -7.59 -14.57
C ASN A 76 -4.10 -7.48 -14.75
N ILE A 77 -3.63 -7.84 -15.94
CA ILE A 77 -2.21 -7.87 -16.30
C ILE A 77 -1.98 -6.81 -17.38
N GLY A 78 -0.86 -6.11 -17.29
CA GLY A 78 -0.43 -5.13 -18.28
C GLY A 78 -0.16 -3.75 -17.67
N GLU A 79 0.08 -2.80 -18.56
CA GLU A 79 0.30 -1.41 -18.23
C GLU A 79 -0.98 -0.75 -17.72
N SER A 80 -0.82 0.16 -16.77
CA SER A 80 -1.94 0.79 -16.08
C SER A 80 -1.51 2.03 -15.33
N HIS A 81 -2.51 2.82 -14.95
CA HIS A 81 -2.38 4.06 -14.19
C HIS A 81 -3.24 3.97 -12.95
N ILE A 82 -2.84 4.61 -11.84
CA ILE A 82 -3.65 4.68 -10.62
C ILE A 82 -4.13 6.10 -10.42
N PHE A 83 -5.43 6.26 -10.23
CA PHE A 83 -6.10 7.52 -10.02
C PHE A 83 -6.75 7.58 -8.65
N LEU A 84 -6.81 8.78 -8.09
CA LEU A 84 -7.54 9.16 -6.89
C LEU A 84 -8.64 10.14 -7.28
N THR A 85 -9.86 9.84 -6.88
CA THR A 85 -11.00 10.76 -6.99
C THR A 85 -11.46 11.14 -5.59
N ILE A 86 -11.60 12.43 -5.31
CA ILE A 86 -12.20 12.96 -4.07
C ILE A 86 -13.29 13.96 -4.44
N GLY A 87 -14.55 13.61 -4.16
CA GLY A 87 -15.70 14.38 -4.64
C GLY A 87 -15.69 14.45 -6.18
N GLU A 88 -15.52 15.66 -6.73
CA GLU A 88 -15.46 15.91 -8.18
C GLU A 88 -14.03 16.04 -8.72
N GLN A 89 -13.02 16.01 -7.83
CA GLN A 89 -11.62 16.19 -8.22
C GLN A 89 -10.97 14.84 -8.48
N GLU A 90 -10.25 14.73 -9.59
CA GLU A 90 -9.47 13.55 -9.95
C GLU A 90 -7.98 13.90 -10.08
N LEU A 91 -7.13 12.97 -9.62
CA LEU A 91 -5.69 13.06 -9.68
C LEU A 91 -5.09 11.71 -10.11
N GLU A 92 -4.15 11.76 -11.04
CA GLU A 92 -3.27 10.63 -11.32
C GLU A 92 -2.21 10.48 -10.22
N LEU A 93 -2.28 9.40 -9.44
CA LEU A 93 -1.34 9.09 -8.37
C LEU A 93 -0.08 8.41 -8.90
N VAL A 94 -0.27 7.38 -9.73
CA VAL A 94 0.83 6.56 -10.24
C VAL A 94 0.73 6.52 -11.76
N PRO A 95 1.63 7.23 -12.46
CA PRO A 95 1.49 7.47 -13.89
C PRO A 95 1.91 6.30 -14.77
N TYR A 96 2.47 5.24 -14.19
CA TYR A 96 2.79 4.02 -14.94
C TYR A 96 3.02 2.86 -13.98
N VAL A 97 2.26 1.80 -14.17
CA VAL A 97 2.27 0.57 -13.38
C VAL A 97 2.23 -0.60 -14.36
N ASN A 98 3.33 -1.36 -14.46
CA ASN A 98 3.43 -2.53 -15.34
C ASN A 98 3.55 -3.84 -14.54
N GLU A 99 3.81 -4.95 -15.24
CA GLU A 99 3.94 -6.29 -14.63
C GLU A 99 5.05 -6.38 -13.56
N ASN A 100 6.11 -5.60 -13.72
CA ASN A 100 7.20 -5.51 -12.75
C ASN A 100 6.74 -4.70 -11.53
N VAL A 101 6.05 -3.57 -11.78
CA VAL A 101 5.49 -2.68 -10.76
C VAL A 101 4.11 -3.16 -10.31
N SER A 102 3.99 -4.38 -9.78
CA SER A 102 2.69 -4.87 -9.26
C SER A 102 2.44 -4.52 -7.79
N LEU A 103 3.38 -3.82 -7.17
CA LEU A 103 3.48 -3.61 -5.73
C LEU A 103 3.68 -2.12 -5.39
N PHE A 104 2.76 -1.56 -4.61
CA PHE A 104 2.80 -0.16 -4.21
C PHE A 104 2.16 0.06 -2.83
N ASP A 105 2.68 1.03 -2.09
CA ASP A 105 2.00 1.60 -0.93
C ASP A 105 1.50 2.99 -1.30
N ILE A 106 0.24 3.31 -0.99
CA ILE A 106 -0.36 4.64 -1.19
C ILE A 106 -0.71 5.18 0.20
N GLU A 107 -0.19 6.35 0.52
CA GLU A 107 -0.54 7.11 1.71
C GLU A 107 -1.22 8.41 1.29
N ILE A 108 -2.39 8.68 1.85
CA ILE A 108 -3.20 9.86 1.56
C ILE A 108 -3.44 10.57 2.89
N ILE A 109 -2.97 11.80 3.00
CA ILE A 109 -3.23 12.67 4.14
C ILE A 109 -4.17 13.76 3.67
N VAL A 110 -5.39 13.73 4.17
CA VAL A 110 -6.42 14.72 3.91
C VAL A 110 -6.50 15.66 5.11
N LYS A 111 -6.39 16.96 4.88
CA LYS A 111 -6.61 17.97 5.91
C LYS A 111 -7.73 18.89 5.49
N GLU A 112 -8.74 19.01 6.35
CA GLU A 112 -9.73 20.06 6.21
C GLU A 112 -9.25 21.31 6.95
N VAL A 113 -9.04 22.39 6.19
CA VAL A 113 -8.59 23.69 6.70
C VAL A 113 -9.46 24.76 6.06
N ASN A 114 -10.23 25.51 6.88
CA ASN A 114 -11.12 26.57 6.40
C ASN A 114 -12.04 26.12 5.24
N GLN A 115 -12.68 24.94 5.38
CA GLN A 115 -13.54 24.32 4.35
C GLN A 115 -12.84 23.97 3.02
N LYS A 116 -11.51 24.09 2.95
CA LYS A 116 -10.70 23.62 1.83
C LYS A 116 -10.04 22.30 2.20
N LEU A 117 -9.98 21.41 1.21
CA LEU A 117 -9.26 20.16 1.34
C LEU A 117 -7.84 20.32 0.86
N LYS A 118 -6.89 20.03 1.73
CA LYS A 118 -5.50 19.83 1.34
C LYS A 118 -5.22 18.35 1.32
N VAL A 119 -4.86 17.82 0.15
CA VAL A 119 -4.60 16.40 -0.04
C VAL A 119 -3.12 16.24 -0.34
N LYS A 120 -2.42 15.50 0.52
CA LYS A 120 -1.07 15.02 0.23
C LYS A 120 -1.15 13.55 -0.07
N THR A 121 -0.58 13.14 -1.18
CA THR A 121 -0.45 11.74 -1.53
C THR A 121 1.01 11.42 -1.64
N SER A 122 1.39 10.26 -1.10
CA SER A 122 2.67 9.66 -1.38
C SER A 122 2.44 8.25 -1.89
N TYR A 123 3.29 7.81 -2.80
CA TYR A 123 3.31 6.42 -3.18
C TYR A 123 4.74 5.90 -3.20
N ARG A 124 4.91 4.63 -2.80
CA ARG A 124 6.18 3.92 -2.90
C ARG A 124 6.04 2.78 -3.89
N ASP A 125 6.79 2.85 -4.97
CA ASP A 125 7.02 1.70 -5.84
C ASP A 125 7.98 0.74 -5.13
N LYS A 126 7.54 -0.50 -4.87
CA LYS A 126 8.34 -1.50 -4.15
C LYS A 126 9.44 -2.14 -5.00
N VAL A 127 9.41 -1.96 -6.32
CA VAL A 127 10.45 -2.43 -7.24
C VAL A 127 11.63 -1.49 -7.22
N THR A 128 11.38 -0.21 -7.48
CA THR A 128 12.43 0.82 -7.50
C THR A 128 12.75 1.33 -6.09
N ASN A 129 11.91 1.02 -5.11
CA ASN A 129 11.96 1.50 -3.72
C ASN A 129 11.97 3.04 -3.62
N GLN A 130 11.47 3.73 -4.65
CA GLN A 130 11.37 5.18 -4.69
C GLN A 130 10.04 5.65 -4.10
N VAL A 131 10.09 6.73 -3.34
CA VAL A 131 8.90 7.43 -2.84
C VAL A 131 8.66 8.67 -3.69
N LYS A 132 7.45 8.81 -4.22
CA LYS A 132 7.01 10.03 -4.90
C LYS A 132 5.89 10.68 -4.10
N ASN A 133 5.84 12.01 -4.13
CA ASN A 133 4.88 12.81 -3.39
C ASN A 133 4.15 13.75 -4.34
N VAL A 134 2.84 13.90 -4.16
CA VAL A 134 1.99 14.84 -4.88
C VAL A 134 1.13 15.59 -3.86
N THR A 135 0.98 16.91 -4.02
CA THR A 135 0.12 17.73 -3.16
C THR A 135 -0.90 18.46 -4.01
N ILE A 136 -2.15 18.45 -3.56
CA ILE A 136 -3.26 19.21 -4.13
C ILE A 136 -3.78 20.16 -3.05
N GLU A 137 -4.09 21.40 -3.44
CA GLU A 137 -4.62 22.47 -2.59
C GLU A 137 -5.90 23.06 -3.16
#